data_AF-A0A7K2Q1D4-F1
#
_entry.id   AF-A0A7K2Q1D4-F1
#
_cell.length_a   1.000
_cell.length_b   1.000
_cell.length_c   1.000
_cell.angle_alpha   90.00
_cell.angle_beta   90.00
_cell.angle_gamma   90.00
#
_symmetry.space_group_name_H-M   'P 1'
#
loop_
_entity.id
_entity.type
_entity.pdbx_description
1 polymer ?
#
loop_
_entity_poly.entity_id
_entity_poly.type
_entity_poly.pdbx_seq_one_letter_code
_entity_poly.pdbx_strand_id
1 'polypeptide(L)'
;MEDQGNRIAGAGAQIPERLRAVGPGWHPLLERLHAQLNVAVPGYRVTDVSEKLGGLRIHVTAGAQSVPDAAMALVAASVTEAAATCEFCGAVGQRARKDLPGGWIKTVCEPCHADWSVHKILIVSGAVRRRSL
;
A
#
# COMPACT_ATOMS: atom_id res chain seq x y z
N MET A 1 26.16 -37.08 1.45
CA MET A 1 27.21 -36.23 0.83
C MET A 1 26.56 -35.51 -0.35
N GLU A 2 25.42 -34.86 -0.13
CA GLU A 2 25.32 -33.44 0.27
C GLU A 2 25.90 -32.52 -0.79
N ASP A 3 25.05 -32.19 -1.76
CA ASP A 3 25.14 -30.94 -2.52
C ASP A 3 23.81 -30.20 -2.31
N GLN A 4 23.69 -29.56 -1.14
CA GLN A 4 22.61 -28.61 -0.88
C GLN A 4 22.96 -27.32 -1.60
N GLY A 5 22.65 -27.29 -2.90
CA GLY A 5 22.67 -26.09 -3.72
C GLY A 5 21.84 -25.01 -3.07
N ASN A 6 22.55 -24.05 -2.47
CA ASN A 6 22.12 -22.76 -1.98
C ASN A 6 21.21 -22.05 -3.00
N ARG A 7 19.90 -22.37 -2.96
CA ARG A 7 18.87 -21.55 -3.58
C ARG A 7 18.66 -20.36 -2.65
N ILE A 8 19.39 -19.29 -2.90
CA ILE A 8 18.94 -17.95 -2.53
C ILE A 8 17.58 -17.77 -3.22
N ALA A 9 16.51 -18.09 -2.50
CA ALA A 9 15.14 -17.89 -2.95
C ALA A 9 14.99 -16.40 -3.18
N GLY A 10 15.07 -15.97 -4.44
CA GLY A 10 15.16 -14.57 -4.85
C GLY A 10 14.28 -13.69 -3.98
N ALA A 11 14.90 -12.85 -3.16
CA ALA A 11 14.23 -11.98 -2.21
C ALA A 11 13.40 -10.95 -3.00
N GLY A 12 12.16 -11.29 -3.36
CA GLY A 12 11.21 -10.30 -3.80
C GLY A 12 11.13 -9.19 -2.75
N ALA A 13 11.20 -7.94 -3.20
CA ALA A 13 11.07 -6.75 -2.37
C ALA A 13 9.86 -6.88 -1.42
N GLN A 14 10.10 -6.67 -0.12
CA GLN A 14 9.07 -6.68 0.90
C GLN A 14 8.26 -5.36 0.86
N ILE A 15 7.38 -5.16 1.83
CA ILE A 15 6.51 -3.99 1.87
C ILE A 15 7.32 -2.66 1.94
N PRO A 16 8.36 -2.52 2.79
CA PRO A 16 9.10 -1.25 2.90
C PRO A 16 9.72 -0.78 1.58
N GLU A 17 10.21 -1.71 0.75
CA GLU A 17 10.82 -1.39 -0.54
C GLU A 17 9.78 -1.02 -1.61
N ARG A 18 8.49 -1.24 -1.33
CA ARG A 18 7.35 -0.98 -2.24
C ARG A 18 6.54 0.26 -1.86
N LEU A 19 6.88 0.97 -0.79
CA LEU A 19 6.17 2.18 -0.35
C LEU A 19 6.01 3.23 -1.46
N ARG A 20 6.96 3.30 -2.39
CA ARG A 20 6.90 4.21 -3.55
C ARG A 20 5.68 3.99 -4.49
N ALA A 21 5.00 2.85 -4.38
CA ALA A 21 3.87 2.49 -5.24
C ALA A 21 2.55 3.15 -4.82
N VAL A 22 2.46 3.70 -3.60
CA VAL A 22 1.26 4.32 -3.04
C VAL A 22 1.59 5.61 -2.31
N GLY A 23 0.59 6.43 -2.01
CA GLY A 23 0.84 7.69 -1.29
C GLY A 23 1.30 7.52 0.16
N PRO A 24 2.01 8.54 0.69
CA PRO A 24 2.66 8.46 1.99
C PRO A 24 1.71 8.40 3.18
N GLY A 25 0.45 8.79 2.99
CA GLY A 25 -0.57 8.64 4.03
C GLY A 25 -0.87 7.18 4.40
N TRP A 26 -0.54 6.23 3.53
CA TRP A 26 -0.69 4.80 3.81
C TRP A 26 0.61 4.11 4.26
N HIS A 27 1.75 4.79 4.26
CA HIS A 27 3.04 4.18 4.63
C HIS A 27 3.05 3.63 6.07
N PRO A 28 2.54 4.34 7.09
CA PRO A 28 2.48 3.79 8.45
C PRO A 28 1.61 2.53 8.56
N LEU A 29 0.55 2.42 7.75
CA LEU A 29 -0.29 1.22 7.69
C LEU A 29 0.51 0.02 7.17
N LEU A 30 1.25 0.25 6.09
CA LEU A 30 2.08 -0.74 5.41
C LEU A 30 3.26 -1.20 6.26
N GLU A 31 3.91 -0.29 6.98
CA GLU A 31 4.99 -0.63 7.91
C GLU A 31 4.50 -1.47 9.10
N ARG A 32 3.34 -1.13 9.68
CA ARG A 32 2.73 -1.95 10.72
C ARG A 32 2.35 -3.34 10.21
N LEU A 33 1.73 -3.41 9.02
CA LEU A 33 1.40 -4.68 8.39
C LEU A 33 2.67 -5.52 8.16
N HIS A 34 3.76 -4.92 7.71
CA HIS A 34 5.04 -5.62 7.52
C HIS A 34 5.54 -6.27 8.81
N ALA A 35 5.55 -5.50 9.90
CA ALA A 35 5.96 -6.00 11.21
C ALA A 35 5.07 -7.17 11.69
N GLN A 36 3.76 -7.04 11.55
CA GLN A 36 2.81 -8.08 11.94
C GLN A 36 2.94 -9.35 11.10
N LEU A 37 3.13 -9.22 9.78
CA LEU A 37 3.31 -10.35 8.87
C LEU A 37 4.64 -11.07 9.10
N ASN A 38 5.73 -10.36 9.41
CA ASN A 38 7.01 -10.99 9.75
C ASN A 38 6.89 -11.92 10.98
N VAL A 39 6.02 -11.58 11.93
CA VAL A 39 5.75 -12.42 13.11
C VAL A 39 4.80 -13.57 12.77
N ALA A 40 3.69 -13.27 12.08
CA ALA A 40 2.65 -14.27 11.80
C ALA A 40 3.09 -15.31 10.75
N VAL A 41 3.89 -14.91 9.76
CA VAL A 41 4.35 -15.73 8.64
C VAL A 41 5.82 -15.40 8.36
N PRO A 42 6.76 -15.98 9.13
CA PRO A 42 8.18 -15.77 8.87
C PRO A 42 8.53 -16.15 7.43
N GLY A 43 9.17 -15.22 6.70
CA GLY A 43 9.55 -15.43 5.30
C GLY A 43 8.41 -15.26 4.28
N TYR A 44 7.30 -14.62 4.66
CA TYR A 44 6.28 -14.20 3.70
C TYR A 44 6.89 -13.34 2.58
N ARG A 45 6.23 -13.29 1.42
CA ARG A 45 6.65 -12.48 0.27
C ARG A 45 5.52 -11.61 -0.21
N VAL A 46 5.84 -10.41 -0.65
CA VAL A 46 4.88 -9.48 -1.26
C VAL A 46 4.89 -9.65 -2.76
N THR A 47 3.72 -9.87 -3.35
CA THR A 47 3.53 -9.97 -4.80
C THR A 47 2.90 -8.72 -5.40
N ASP A 48 2.11 -7.97 -4.64
CA ASP A 48 1.49 -6.72 -5.08
C ASP A 48 1.34 -5.73 -3.92
N VAL A 49 1.63 -4.46 -4.21
CA VAL A 49 1.25 -3.28 -3.41
C VAL A 49 0.92 -2.20 -4.43
N SER A 50 -0.35 -1.82 -4.51
CA SER A 50 -0.82 -0.84 -5.49
C SER A 50 -2.06 -0.09 -4.99
N GLU A 51 -2.25 1.12 -5.50
CA GLU A 51 -3.55 1.80 -5.40
C GLU A 51 -4.50 1.23 -6.46
N LYS A 52 -5.74 0.97 -6.08
CA LYS A 52 -6.77 0.51 -6.99
C LYS A 52 -8.14 1.07 -6.61
N LEU A 53 -8.71 1.87 -7.52
CA LEU A 53 -10.08 2.42 -7.40
C LEU A 53 -10.29 3.20 -6.10
N GLY A 54 -9.25 3.90 -5.65
CA GLY A 54 -9.20 4.65 -4.41
C GLY A 54 -8.96 3.84 -3.15
N GLY A 55 -8.74 2.52 -3.26
CA GLY A 55 -8.34 1.66 -2.16
C GLY A 55 -6.92 1.15 -2.30
N LEU A 56 -6.43 0.52 -1.23
CA LEU A 56 -5.16 -0.19 -1.22
C LEU A 56 -5.37 -1.64 -1.65
N ARG A 57 -4.48 -2.17 -2.50
CA ARG A 57 -4.38 -3.59 -2.81
C ARG A 57 -3.05 -4.12 -2.32
N ILE A 58 -3.10 -5.25 -1.61
CA ILE A 58 -1.92 -5.97 -1.13
C ILE A 58 -2.12 -7.46 -1.38
N HIS A 59 -1.14 -8.10 -2.00
CA HIS A 59 -1.08 -9.55 -2.10
C HIS A 59 0.23 -10.07 -1.51
N VAL A 60 0.13 -11.14 -0.73
CA VAL A 60 1.27 -11.82 -0.10
C VAL A 60 1.22 -13.32 -0.36
N THR A 61 2.35 -13.99 -0.24
CA THR A 61 2.48 -15.46 -0.34
C THR A 61 3.34 -16.00 0.80
N ALA A 62 3.11 -17.27 1.16
CA ALA A 62 3.88 -18.02 2.16
C ALA A 62 4.72 -19.11 1.48
N GLY A 63 5.42 -18.76 0.40
CA GLY A 63 6.14 -19.73 -0.43
C GLY A 63 5.20 -20.65 -1.19
N ALA A 64 5.38 -21.98 -1.04
CA ALA A 64 4.52 -22.99 -1.66
C ALA A 64 3.26 -23.31 -0.83
N GLN A 65 3.14 -22.73 0.36
CA GLN A 65 2.01 -22.95 1.26
C GLN A 65 0.94 -21.86 1.09
N SER A 66 -0.29 -22.16 1.52
CA SER A 66 -1.32 -21.15 1.67
C SER A 66 -0.94 -20.13 2.73
N VAL A 67 -1.35 -18.88 2.52
CA VAL A 67 -1.22 -17.84 3.54
C VAL A 67 -2.19 -18.16 4.68
N PRO A 68 -1.73 -18.24 5.95
CA PRO A 68 -2.62 -18.50 7.09
C PRO A 68 -3.73 -17.46 7.23
N ASP A 69 -4.90 -17.87 7.72
CA ASP A 69 -6.06 -16.99 7.89
C ASP A 69 -5.77 -15.75 8.75
N ALA A 70 -4.95 -15.91 9.79
CA ALA A 70 -4.51 -14.80 10.63
C ALA A 70 -3.76 -13.72 9.82
N ALA A 71 -2.91 -14.12 8.87
CA ALA A 71 -2.20 -13.19 8.01
C ALA A 71 -3.12 -12.55 6.97
N MET A 72 -4.07 -13.31 6.43
CA MET A 72 -5.11 -12.77 5.56
C MET A 72 -5.97 -11.72 6.28
N ALA A 73 -6.28 -11.94 7.56
CA ALA A 73 -7.00 -10.98 8.39
C ALA A 73 -6.21 -9.69 8.62
N LEU A 74 -4.89 -9.76 8.83
CA LEU A 74 -4.01 -8.59 8.94
C LEU A 74 -4.01 -7.75 7.65
N VAL A 75 -3.91 -8.42 6.49
CA VAL A 75 -3.99 -7.78 5.18
C VAL A 75 -5.35 -7.11 4.99
N ALA A 76 -6.44 -7.83 5.27
CA ALA A 76 -7.80 -7.30 5.15
C ALA A 76 -8.02 -6.07 6.04
N ALA A 77 -7.58 -6.12 7.30
CA ALA A 77 -7.67 -4.99 8.22
C ALA A 77 -6.93 -3.76 7.70
N SER A 78 -5.72 -3.95 7.15
CA SER A 78 -4.93 -2.85 6.58
C SER A 78 -5.58 -2.23 5.33
N VAL A 79 -6.20 -3.05 4.48
CA VAL A 79 -6.96 -2.59 3.31
C VAL A 79 -8.21 -1.80 3.76
N THR A 80 -8.93 -2.28 4.76
CA THR A 80 -10.08 -1.58 5.35
C THR A 80 -9.66 -0.24 5.97
N GLU A 81 -8.56 -0.20 6.71
CA GLU A 81 -8.05 1.05 7.30
C GLU A 81 -7.64 2.05 6.22
N ALA A 82 -6.94 1.60 5.17
CA ALA A 82 -6.57 2.44 4.03
C ALA A 82 -7.79 3.05 3.32
N ALA A 83 -8.91 2.32 3.25
CA ALA A 83 -10.15 2.81 2.64
C ALA A 83 -10.79 4.00 3.39
N ALA A 84 -10.39 4.24 4.65
CA ALA A 84 -10.79 5.39 5.47
C ALA A 84 -9.63 6.36 5.77
N THR A 85 -8.47 6.16 5.15
CA THR A 85 -7.25 6.96 5.39
C THR A 85 -6.88 7.73 4.14
N CYS A 86 -6.62 9.03 4.28
CA CYS A 86 -6.17 9.89 3.21
C CYS A 86 -4.82 9.40 2.65
N GLU A 87 -4.79 9.04 1.37
CA GLU A 87 -3.59 8.53 0.70
C GLU A 87 -2.43 9.56 0.69
N PHE A 88 -2.73 10.86 0.75
CA PHE A 88 -1.70 11.91 0.73
C PHE A 88 -1.07 12.17 2.10
N CYS A 89 -1.86 12.21 3.18
CA CYS A 89 -1.38 12.73 4.47
C CYS A 89 -1.66 11.84 5.68
N GLY A 90 -2.45 10.77 5.53
CA GLY A 90 -2.75 9.83 6.62
C GLY A 90 -3.87 10.28 7.55
N ALA A 91 -4.44 11.47 7.36
CA ALA A 91 -5.66 11.89 8.09
C ALA A 91 -6.87 11.03 7.69
N VAL A 92 -7.97 11.12 8.44
CA VAL A 92 -9.24 10.49 8.05
C VAL A 92 -9.66 11.00 6.67
N GLY A 93 -9.95 10.08 5.76
CA GLY A 93 -10.30 10.37 4.38
C GLY A 93 -11.54 9.62 3.95
N GLN A 94 -12.13 10.09 2.85
CA GLN A 94 -13.25 9.45 2.19
C GLN A 94 -12.96 9.30 0.71
N ARG A 95 -13.63 8.35 0.06
CA ARG A 95 -13.50 8.12 -1.37
C ARG A 95 -14.04 9.33 -2.14
N ALA A 96 -13.16 10.01 -2.86
CA ALA A 96 -13.47 11.15 -3.68
C ALA A 96 -13.01 10.92 -5.13
N ARG A 97 -13.61 11.66 -6.05
CA ARG A 97 -13.22 11.68 -7.46
C ARG A 97 -12.57 13.02 -7.77
N LYS A 98 -11.63 13.00 -8.71
CA LYS A 98 -11.18 14.21 -9.40
C LYS A 98 -12.35 14.86 -10.17
N ASP A 99 -12.38 16.19 -10.23
CA ASP A 99 -13.48 16.98 -10.82
C ASP A 99 -13.47 16.99 -12.36
N LEU A 100 -13.42 15.81 -12.97
CA LEU A 100 -13.48 15.58 -14.41
C LEU A 100 -14.30 14.31 -14.71
N PRO A 101 -15.07 14.25 -15.81
CA PRO A 101 -15.74 13.02 -16.25
C PRO A 101 -14.75 11.86 -16.38
N GLY A 102 -15.06 10.71 -15.79
CA GLY A 102 -14.14 9.55 -15.76
C GLY A 102 -12.87 9.76 -14.93
N GLY A 103 -12.80 10.80 -14.09
CA GLY A 103 -11.64 11.13 -13.29
C GLY A 103 -11.22 10.03 -12.31
N TRP A 104 -9.93 10.03 -11.96
CA TRP A 104 -9.34 9.15 -10.96
C TRP A 104 -10.08 9.22 -9.61
N ILE A 105 -10.07 8.11 -8.89
CA ILE A 105 -10.70 7.96 -7.57
C ILE A 105 -9.59 7.76 -6.54
N LYS A 106 -9.66 8.47 -5.41
CA LYS A 106 -8.74 8.32 -4.29
C LYS A 106 -9.49 8.43 -2.96
N THR A 107 -9.01 7.76 -1.91
CA THR A 107 -9.44 8.08 -0.54
C THR A 107 -8.58 9.23 -0.03
N VAL A 108 -9.22 10.37 0.24
CA VAL A 108 -8.55 11.62 0.61
C VAL A 108 -9.38 12.40 1.63
N CYS A 109 -8.71 13.20 2.46
CA CYS A 109 -9.37 14.21 3.29
C CYS A 109 -9.73 15.44 2.46
N GLU A 110 -10.65 16.27 2.96
CA GLU A 110 -11.14 17.47 2.26
C GLU A 110 -10.02 18.41 1.81
N PRO A 111 -9.01 18.78 2.65
CA PRO A 111 -7.93 19.66 2.19
C PRO A 111 -7.08 19.05 1.07
N CYS A 112 -6.78 17.75 1.14
CA CYS A 112 -6.02 17.09 0.09
C CYS A 112 -6.85 16.91 -1.19
N HIS A 113 -8.17 16.70 -1.09
CA HIS A 113 -9.06 16.69 -2.24
C HIS A 113 -9.05 18.03 -2.96
N ALA A 114 -9.24 19.13 -2.24
CA ALA A 114 -9.26 20.48 -2.79
C ALA A 114 -7.96 20.84 -3.55
N ASP A 115 -6.81 20.40 -3.06
CA ASP A 115 -5.52 20.59 -3.75
C ASP A 115 -5.33 19.60 -4.92
N TRP A 116 -5.71 18.33 -4.75
CA TRP A 116 -5.48 17.28 -5.73
C TRP A 116 -6.39 17.40 -6.95
N SER A 117 -7.67 17.77 -6.75
CA SER A 117 -8.65 17.84 -7.83
C SER A 117 -8.24 18.86 -8.91
N VAL A 118 -7.52 19.91 -8.49
CA VAL A 118 -6.94 20.96 -9.33
C VAL A 118 -5.43 20.79 -9.61
N HIS A 119 -4.85 19.62 -9.33
CA HIS A 119 -3.44 19.27 -9.57
C HIS A 119 -2.39 20.11 -8.83
N LYS A 120 -2.74 20.78 -7.73
CA LYS A 120 -1.74 21.44 -6.87
C LYS A 120 -0.86 20.42 -6.15
N ILE A 121 -1.40 19.25 -5.84
CA ILE A 121 -0.65 18.12 -5.27
C ILE A 121 -0.77 16.85 -6.11
N LEU A 122 0.30 16.06 -6.12
CA LEU A 122 0.39 14.76 -6.77
C LEU A 122 1.22 13.81 -5.91
N ILE A 123 0.90 12.51 -5.95
CA ILE A 123 1.79 11.48 -5.42
C ILE A 123 2.74 11.07 -6.54
N VAL A 124 4.05 11.24 -6.31
CA VAL A 124 5.11 10.84 -7.24
C VAL A 124 6.10 9.98 -6.47
N SER A 125 6.22 8.71 -6.88
CA SER A 125 7.11 7.74 -6.24
C SER A 125 6.91 7.66 -4.72
N GLY A 126 5.66 7.69 -4.28
CA GLY A 126 5.25 7.62 -2.88
C GLY A 126 5.46 8.87 -2.04
N ALA A 127 5.80 10.00 -2.65
CA ALA A 127 5.89 11.29 -1.97
C ALA A 127 4.86 12.27 -2.52
N VAL A 128 4.31 13.12 -1.64
CA VAL A 128 3.49 14.26 -2.08
C VAL A 128 4.40 15.33 -2.68
N ARG A 129 4.11 15.72 -3.92
CA ARG A 129 4.77 16.83 -4.63
C ARG A 129 3.75 17.94 -4.85
N ARG A 130 4.14 19.17 -4.53
CA ARG A 130 3.38 20.37 -4.85
C ARG A 130 3.83 20.90 -6.21
N ARG A 131 2.88 21.30 -7.07
CA ARG A 131 3.20 22.09 -8.26
C ARG A 131 3.35 23.54 -7.84
N SER A 132 4.48 24.14 -8.18
CA SER A 132 4.61 25.60 -8.18
C SER A 132 3.69 26.14 -9.29
N LEU A 133 2.87 27.13 -8.94
CA LEU A 133 2.08 27.90 -9.90
C LEU A 133 2.99 28.73 -10.80
#